data_AF-H8YVX8-F1
#
_entry.id   AF-H8YVX8-F1
#
_cell.length_a   1.000
_cell.length_b   1.000
_cell.length_c   1.000
_cell.angle_alpha   90.00
_cell.angle_beta   90.00
_cell.angle_gamma   90.00
#
_symmetry.space_group_name_H-M   'P 1'
#
loop_
_entity.id
_entity.type
_entity.pdbx_description
1 polymer ?
#
loop_
_entity_poly.entity_id
_entity_poly.type
_entity_poly.pdbx_seq_one_letter_code
_entity_poly.pdbx_strand_id
1 'polypeptide(L)' 'MHLYADGINQVTLSNNNLRIQLVQSGPNETVIESGTLILPASQAAAIVNGLTQTLNQLDEQLKAQQAATTH' A
#
# COMPACT_ATOMS: atom_id res chain seq x y z
N MET A 1 -20.18 2.12 2.95
CA MET A 1 -19.38 2.62 1.81
C MET A 1 -17.97 2.08 2.02
N HIS A 2 -17.48 1.24 1.10
CA HIS A 2 -16.17 0.59 1.21
C HIS A 2 -15.26 1.17 0.11
N LEU A 3 -14.03 1.53 0.48
CA LEU A 3 -12.99 1.95 -0.45
C LEU A 3 -12.22 0.70 -0.88
N TYR A 4 -12.26 0.37 -2.16
CA TYR A 4 -11.49 -0.72 -2.74
C TYR A 4 -10.32 -0.12 -3.51
N ALA A 5 -9.10 -0.36 -3.04
CA ALA A 5 -7.88 0.14 -3.67
C ALA A 5 -6.99 -1.06 -3.98
N ASP A 6 -6.74 -1.27 -5.27
CA ASP A 6 -5.86 -2.34 -5.75
C ASP A 6 -4.40 -1.87 -5.83
N GLY A 7 -4.18 -0.55 -5.80
CA GLY A 7 -2.86 0.02 -5.93
C GLY A 7 -2.70 1.39 -5.29
N ILE A 8 -1.43 1.73 -5.04
CA ILE A 8 -0.98 3.07 -4.67
C ILE A 8 -0.37 3.71 -5.91
N ASN A 9 -0.93 4.84 -6.35
CA ASN A 9 -0.43 5.56 -7.52
C ASN A 9 0.65 6.58 -7.15
N GLN A 10 0.38 7.40 -6.14
CA GLN A 10 1.29 8.48 -5.76
C GLN A 10 1.26 8.72 -4.24
N VAL A 11 2.43 8.95 -3.67
CA VAL A 11 2.59 9.38 -2.28
C VAL A 11 3.20 10.77 -2.26
N THR A 12 2.54 11.73 -1.62
CA THR A 12 3.02 13.11 -1.49
C THR A 12 2.97 13.57 -0.04
N LEU A 13 3.89 14.45 0.34
CA LEU A 13 3.93 15.09 1.65
C LEU A 13 3.78 16.60 1.46
N SER A 14 2.68 17.18 1.95
CA SER A 14 2.42 18.62 1.84
C SER A 14 1.61 19.11 3.05
N ASN A 15 1.93 20.31 3.53
CA ASN A 15 1.23 20.94 4.67
C ASN A 15 1.12 20.02 5.89
N ASN A 16 2.22 19.32 6.22
CA ASN A 16 2.28 18.37 7.33
C ASN A 16 1.26 17.22 7.24
N ASN A 17 0.81 16.88 6.03
CA ASN A 17 -0.05 15.74 5.74
C ASN A 17 0.57 14.88 4.65
N LEU A 18 0.60 13.57 4.89
CA LEU A 18 0.90 12.55 3.90
C LEU A 18 -0.38 12.26 3.11
N ARG A 19 -0.33 12.34 1.79
CA ARG A 19 -1.44 12.01 0.90
C ARG A 19 -1.01 10.84 0.02
N ILE A 20 -1.80 9.78 0.07
CA ILE A 20 -1.58 8.57 -0.71
C ILE A 20 -2.77 8.46 -1.66
N GLN A 21 -2.52 8.67 -2.96
CA GLN A 21 -3.51 8.48 -4.00
C GLN A 21 -3.65 6.99 -4.28
N LEU A 22 -4.87 6.51 -4.12
CA LEU A 22 -5.25 5.11 -4.25
C LEU A 22 -5.99 4.93 -5.57
N VAL A 23 -5.64 3.86 -6.27
CA VAL A 23 -6.22 3.49 -7.55
C VAL A 23 -6.79 2.08 -7.49
N GLN A 24 -7.71 1.80 -8.38
CA GLN A 24 -8.30 0.49 -8.57
C GLN A 24 -8.24 0.12 -10.06
N SER A 25 -8.26 -1.18 -10.33
CA SER A 25 -8.30 -1.71 -11.69
C SER A 25 -9.73 -1.62 -12.22
N GLY A 26 -9.94 -0.72 -13.18
CA GLY A 26 -11.18 -0.60 -13.91
C GLY A 26 -11.30 -1.63 -15.04
N PRO A 27 -12.45 -1.65 -15.75
CA PRO A 27 -12.63 -2.48 -16.93
C PRO A 27 -11.54 -2.18 -17.99
N ASN A 28 -11.11 -3.21 -18.72
CA ASN A 28 -10.15 -3.10 -19.83
C ASN A 28 -8.76 -2.55 -19.43
N GLU A 29 -8.20 -3.02 -18.31
CA GLU A 29 -6.84 -2.64 -17.86
C GLU A 29 -6.66 -1.14 -17.60
N THR A 30 -7.76 -0.40 -17.41
CA THR A 30 -7.70 1.03 -17.11
C THR A 30 -7.51 1.25 -15.62
N VAL A 31 -6.57 2.13 -15.25
CA VAL A 31 -6.37 2.53 -13.86
C VAL A 31 -7.31 3.69 -13.56
N ILE A 32 -8.19 3.51 -12.58
CA ILE A 32 -9.13 4.56 -12.15
C ILE A 32 -8.81 4.99 -10.71
N GLU A 33 -8.93 6.29 -10.43
CA GLU A 33 -8.74 6.80 -9.08
C GLU A 33 -9.87 6.29 -8.17
N SER A 34 -9.48 5.62 -7.09
CA SER A 34 -10.41 5.08 -6.08
C SER A 34 -10.59 6.06 -4.91
N GLY A 35 -9.53 6.78 -4.54
CA GLY A 35 -9.59 7.84 -3.54
C GLY A 35 -8.23 8.31 -3.07
N THR A 36 -8.21 9.12 -2.02
CA THR A 36 -6.96 9.57 -1.39
C THR A 36 -7.00 9.30 0.11
N LEU A 37 -6.00 8.57 0.61
CA LEU A 37 -5.76 8.41 2.04
C LEU A 37 -4.90 9.58 2.54
N ILE A 38 -5.45 10.36 3.46
CA ILE A 38 -4.76 11.51 4.07
C ILE A 38 -4.42 11.17 5.51
N LEU A 39 -3.15 11.30 5.86
CA LEU A 39 -2.60 10.96 7.17
C LEU A 39 -1.79 12.13 7.71
N PRO A 40 -1.77 12.38 9.03
CA PRO A 40 -0.88 13.38 9.61
C PRO A 40 0.59 13.00 9.41
N ALA A 41 1.43 13.94 9.01
CA ALA A 41 2.86 13.70 8.80
C ALA A 41 3.58 13.26 10.08
N SER A 42 3.08 13.67 11.26
CA SER A 42 3.59 13.21 12.56
C SER A 42 3.47 11.70 12.73
N GLN A 43 2.53 11.06 12.05
CA GLN A 43 2.33 9.60 12.07
C GLN A 43 2.98 8.91 10.88
N ALA A 44 3.47 9.66 9.88
CA ALA A 44 4.04 9.09 8.66
C ALA A 44 5.22 8.17 8.95
N ALA A 45 6.12 8.56 9.86
CA ALA A 45 7.26 7.71 10.23
C ALA A 45 6.82 6.37 10.85
N ALA A 46 5.81 6.39 11.74
CA ALA A 46 5.28 5.17 12.34
C ALA A 46 4.60 4.27 11.31
N ILE A 47 3.87 4.86 10.35
CA ILE A 47 3.19 4.11 9.27
C ILE A 47 4.22 3.49 8.32
N VAL A 48 5.24 4.24 7.92
CA VAL A 48 6.33 3.71 7.07
C VAL A 48 7.04 2.56 7.77
N ASN A 49 7.41 2.73 9.04
CA ASN A 49 8.07 1.66 9.81
C ASN A 49 7.18 0.41 9.95
N GLY A 50 5.88 0.60 10.21
CA GLY A 50 4.91 -0.49 10.27
C GLY A 50 4.79 -1.22 8.92
N LEU A 51 4.69 -0.47 7.82
CA LEU A 51 4.64 -1.05 6.47
C LEU A 51 5.91 -1.83 6.14
N THR A 52 7.10 -1.31 6.46
CA THR A 52 8.37 -2.04 6.27
C THR A 52 8.38 -3.35 7.05
N GLN A 53 7.93 -3.34 8.31
CA GLN A 53 7.86 -4.55 9.12
C GLN A 53 6.89 -5.58 8.52
N THR A 54 5.69 -5.15 8.11
CA THR A 54 4.70 -6.03 7.48
C THR A 54 5.19 -6.57 6.14
N LEU A 55 5.85 -5.74 5.32
CA LEU A 55 6.43 -6.18 4.04
C LEU A 55 7.55 -7.20 4.23
N ASN A 56 8.40 -7.03 5.24
CA ASN A 56 9.42 -8.01 5.58
C ASN A 56 8.80 -9.35 6.02
N GLN A 57 7.76 -9.31 6.86
CA GLN A 57 7.04 -10.52 7.27
C GLN A 57 6.33 -11.21 6.10
N LEU A 58 5.81 -10.44 5.14
CA LEU A 58 5.23 -10.99 3.92
C LEU A 58 6.30 -11.65 3.05
N ASP A 59 7.45 -11.01 2.87
CA ASP A 59 8.59 -11.58 2.14
C ASP A 59 9.07 -12.91 2.74
N GLU A 60 9.18 -12.99 4.07
CA GLU A 60 9.50 -14.24 4.78
C GLU A 60 8.46 -15.34 4.52
N GLN A 61 7.17 -15.00 4.56
CA GLN A 61 6.09 -15.95 4.27
C GLN A 61 6.12 -16.43 2.81
N LEU A 62 6.39 -15.54 1.85
CA LEU A 62 6.52 -15.90 0.44
C LEU A 62 7.71 -16.83 0.21
N LYS A 63 8.85 -16.56 0.84
CA LYS A 63 10.04 -17.45 0.77
C LYS A 63 9.76 -18.82 1.39
N ALA A 64 9.07 -18.86 2.53
CA ALA A 64 8.67 -20.12 3.17
C ALA A 64 7.72 -20.95 2.28
N GLN A 65 6.76 -20.29 1.61
CA GLN A 65 5.87 -20.96 0.65
C GLN A 65 6.62 -21.48 -0.57
N GLN A 66 7.56 -20.72 -1.13
CA GLN A 66 8.38 -21.15 -2.26
C GLN A 66 9.26 -22.36 -1.90
N ALA A 67 9.83 -22.36 -0.70
CA ALA A 67 10.60 -23.50 -0.17
C ALA A 67 9.71 -24.74 0.05
N ALA A 68 8.47 -24.55 0.54
CA ALA A 68 7.52 -25.63 0.76
C ALA A 68 6.93 -26.23 -0.52
N THR A 69 6.86 -25.46 -1.61
CA THR A 69 6.35 -25.94 -2.91
C THR A 69 7.43 -26.67 -3.73
N THR A 70 8.69 -26.62 -3.28
CA THR A 70 9.83 -27.36 -3.86
C THR A 70 10.15 -28.60 -3.00
N HIS A 71 9.15 -29.42 -2.70
CA HIS A 71 9.27 -30.78 -2.17
C HIS A 71 8.15 -31.66 -2.70
#